data_AF-A0AAN8K3Y2-F1
#
_entry.id   AF-A0AAN8K3Y2-F1
#
_cell.length_a   1.000
_cell.length_b   1.000
_cell.length_c   1.000
_cell.angle_alpha   90.00
_cell.angle_beta   90.00
_cell.angle_gamma   90.00
#
_symmetry.space_group_name_H-M   'P 1'
#
loop_
_entity.id
_entity.type
_entity.pdbx_description
1 polymer ?
#
loop_
_entity_poly.entity_id
_entity_poly.type
_entity_poly.pdbx_seq_one_letter_code
_entity_poly.pdbx_strand_id
1 'polypeptide(L)'
;MFLYHAKEHDYYQIPIHGNSCSKIGVDAGGPPVTGNTRNFIVDPVREEKCVSLMQSLAPKFVGPIMYTKTCLYTMTPDRHFVIDKCDKEGWSDVIFCCGAGHAFKFACLLGKIMSEMAIDGKTQYDIAGFTRYREAITDPNYPNDFQWGKQIAEQAADRAKL
;
A
#
# COMPACT_ATOMS: atom_id res chain seq x y z
N MET A 1 1.74 2.82 -16.64
CA MET A 1 1.50 2.13 -15.35
C MET A 1 0.09 1.60 -15.40
N PHE A 2 -0.12 0.34 -15.04
CA PHE A 2 -1.47 -0.19 -14.87
C PHE A 2 -1.64 -0.82 -13.49
N LEU A 3 -2.89 -0.80 -13.01
CA LEU A 3 -3.35 -1.58 -11.88
C LEU A 3 -4.20 -2.72 -12.45
N TYR A 4 -4.02 -3.92 -11.92
CA TYR A 4 -4.77 -5.10 -12.34
C TYR A 4 -5.39 -5.77 -11.12
N HIS A 5 -6.72 -5.85 -11.12
CA HIS A 5 -7.50 -6.45 -10.05
C HIS A 5 -7.78 -7.92 -10.41
N ALA A 6 -6.94 -8.84 -9.92
CA ALA A 6 -7.19 -10.27 -10.06
C ALA A 6 -8.10 -10.77 -8.94
N LYS A 7 -8.58 -12.02 -9.06
CA LYS A 7 -9.48 -12.64 -8.08
C LYS A 7 -8.91 -12.68 -6.65
N GLU A 8 -7.60 -12.90 -6.51
CA GLU A 8 -6.96 -13.06 -5.19
C GLU A 8 -6.10 -11.85 -4.78
N HIS A 9 -5.55 -11.15 -5.76
CA HIS A 9 -4.55 -10.12 -5.53
C HIS A 9 -4.69 -8.98 -6.53
N ASP A 10 -4.36 -7.79 -6.05
CA ASP A 10 -4.13 -6.63 -6.90
C ASP A 10 -2.65 -6.58 -7.30
N TYR A 11 -2.39 -6.12 -8.52
CA TYR A 11 -1.04 -5.99 -9.07
C TYR A 11 -0.83 -4.58 -9.59
N TYR A 12 0.39 -4.07 -9.45
CA TYR A 12 0.81 -2.84 -10.11
C TYR A 12 1.98 -3.12 -11.04
N GLN A 13 1.95 -2.50 -12.22
CA GLN A 13 3.02 -2.59 -13.21
C GLN A 13 3.47 -1.20 -13.63
N ILE A 14 4.78 -1.01 -13.72
CA ILE A 14 5.41 0.25 -14.09
C ILE A 14 6.49 -0.02 -15.16
N PRO A 15 6.47 0.67 -16.31
CA PRO A 15 7.58 0.60 -17.27
C PRO A 15 8.82 1.24 -16.66
N ILE A 16 9.99 0.64 -16.89
CA ILE A 16 11.26 1.21 -16.43
C ILE A 16 11.84 2.03 -17.58
N HIS A 17 11.89 3.36 -17.44
CA HIS A 17 12.52 4.22 -18.44
C HIS A 17 14.03 3.97 -18.50
N GLY A 18 14.58 3.92 -19.72
CA GLY A 18 16.01 3.70 -19.96
C GLY A 18 16.45 2.24 -19.99
N ASN A 19 15.56 1.29 -19.71
CA ASN A 19 15.81 -0.15 -19.86
C ASN A 19 14.62 -0.82 -20.57
N SER A 20 14.85 -1.90 -21.30
CA SER A 20 13.78 -2.69 -21.95
C SER A 20 13.07 -3.62 -20.96
N CYS A 21 12.60 -3.11 -19.81
CA CYS A 21 11.96 -3.94 -18.79
C CYS A 21 10.78 -3.27 -18.07
N SER A 22 9.97 -4.11 -17.43
CA SER A 22 8.88 -3.71 -16.54
C SER A 22 9.17 -4.10 -15.10
N LYS A 23 8.77 -3.25 -14.16
CA LYS A 23 8.53 -3.66 -12.78
C LYS A 23 7.09 -4.12 -12.64
N ILE A 24 6.87 -5.25 -11.99
CA ILE A 24 5.56 -5.69 -11.51
C ILE A 24 5.65 -6.05 -10.03
N GLY A 25 4.58 -5.86 -9.27
CA GLY A 25 4.48 -6.31 -7.89
C GLY A 25 3.06 -6.67 -7.49
N VAL A 26 2.95 -7.62 -6.56
CA VAL A 26 1.70 -7.91 -5.84
C VAL A 26 1.49 -6.82 -4.80
N ASP A 27 0.35 -6.15 -4.87
CA ASP A 27 -0.06 -5.12 -3.93
C ASP A 27 -0.60 -5.74 -2.62
N ALA A 28 -0.33 -5.08 -1.49
CA ALA A 28 -0.76 -5.49 -0.15
C ALA A 28 -0.57 -6.99 0.17
N GLY A 29 0.44 -7.62 -0.43
CA GLY A 29 0.81 -9.01 -0.22
C GLY A 29 1.99 -9.14 0.74
N GLY A 30 2.17 -10.34 1.31
CA GLY A 30 3.22 -10.57 2.30
C GLY A 30 2.67 -11.13 3.61
N PRO A 31 3.45 -11.91 4.36
CA PRO A 31 3.14 -12.11 5.76
C PRO A 31 3.37 -10.79 6.54
N PRO A 32 2.67 -10.58 7.66
CA PRO A 32 3.00 -9.51 8.59
C PRO A 32 4.44 -9.67 9.12
N VAL A 33 5.20 -8.58 9.09
CA VAL A 33 6.58 -8.51 9.60
C VAL A 33 6.81 -7.14 10.24
N THR A 34 7.87 -7.02 11.04
CA THR A 34 8.35 -5.74 11.56
C THR A 34 9.61 -5.31 10.80
N GLY A 35 10.05 -4.07 11.01
CA GLY A 35 11.35 -3.60 10.51
C GLY A 35 12.52 -4.49 10.94
N ASN A 36 12.39 -5.16 12.10
CA ASN A 36 13.43 -6.03 12.67
C ASN A 36 13.29 -7.50 12.25
N THR A 37 12.07 -7.98 11.98
CA THR A 37 11.84 -9.41 11.66
C THR A 37 11.77 -9.71 10.17
N ARG A 38 11.65 -8.68 9.32
CA ARG A 38 11.69 -8.85 7.87
C ARG A 38 13.06 -9.41 7.43
N ASN A 39 13.07 -10.31 6.46
CA ASN A 39 14.29 -10.76 5.78
C ASN A 39 14.29 -10.30 4.32
N PHE A 40 15.45 -10.19 3.67
CA PHE A 40 15.59 -9.75 2.27
C PHE A 40 15.53 -10.91 1.26
N ILE A 41 14.99 -12.06 1.68
CA ILE A 41 14.88 -13.24 0.84
C ILE A 41 13.68 -13.05 -0.08
N VAL A 42 13.90 -13.31 -1.37
CA VAL A 42 12.85 -13.27 -2.38
C VAL A 42 11.84 -14.38 -2.09
N ASP A 43 10.55 -14.05 -2.15
CA ASP A 43 9.48 -15.06 -2.06
C ASP A 43 9.23 -15.63 -3.47
N PRO A 44 9.60 -16.90 -3.74
CA PRO A 44 9.46 -17.49 -5.06
C PRO A 44 7.99 -17.61 -5.49
N VAL A 45 7.05 -17.78 -4.55
CA VAL A 45 5.61 -17.88 -4.86
C VAL A 45 5.07 -16.56 -5.37
N ARG A 46 5.50 -15.43 -4.78
CA ARG A 46 5.09 -14.10 -5.26
C ARG A 46 5.75 -13.72 -6.59
N GLU A 47 6.99 -14.12 -6.78
CA GLU A 47 7.69 -13.94 -8.06
C GLU A 47 6.97 -14.71 -9.18
N GLU A 48 6.64 -15.99 -8.94
CA GLU A 48 5.89 -16.82 -9.89
C GLU A 48 4.51 -16.25 -10.21
N LYS A 49 3.80 -15.70 -9.21
CA LYS A 49 2.51 -15.00 -9.42
C LYS A 49 2.65 -13.82 -10.39
N CYS A 50 3.70 -13.01 -10.24
CA CYS A 50 3.98 -11.89 -11.13
C CYS A 50 4.32 -12.36 -12.55
N VAL A 51 5.18 -13.38 -12.68
CA VAL A 51 5.58 -13.94 -13.97
C VAL A 51 4.37 -14.55 -14.69
N SER A 52 3.58 -15.37 -14.01
CA SER A 52 2.38 -16.01 -14.56
C SER A 52 1.36 -14.99 -15.06
N LEU A 53 1.15 -13.90 -14.31
CA LEU A 53 0.26 -12.83 -14.77
C LEU A 53 0.81 -12.12 -16.01
N MET A 54 2.10 -11.82 -16.06
CA MET A 54 2.69 -11.18 -17.24
C MET A 54 2.69 -12.11 -18.47
N GLN A 55 2.86 -13.42 -18.27
CA GLN A 55 2.76 -14.41 -19.34
C GLN A 55 1.35 -14.47 -19.95
N SER A 56 0.31 -14.30 -19.14
CA SER A 56 -1.07 -14.28 -19.64
C SER A 56 -1.44 -12.95 -20.30
N LEU A 57 -1.01 -11.81 -19.74
CA LEU A 57 -1.38 -10.48 -20.24
C LEU A 57 -0.53 -10.02 -21.43
N ALA A 58 0.77 -10.29 -21.41
CA ALA A 58 1.73 -9.78 -22.39
C ALA A 58 2.89 -10.76 -22.62
N PRO A 59 2.62 -11.98 -23.14
CA PRO A 59 3.63 -13.05 -23.26
C PRO A 59 4.88 -12.63 -24.04
N LYS A 60 4.72 -11.81 -25.09
CA LYS A 60 5.83 -11.29 -25.91
C LYS A 60 6.74 -10.32 -25.16
N PHE A 61 6.32 -9.83 -24.00
CA PHE A 61 7.07 -8.89 -23.17
C PHE A 61 7.76 -9.59 -21.99
N VAL A 62 7.54 -10.89 -21.80
CA VAL A 62 8.17 -11.66 -20.72
C VAL A 62 9.56 -12.08 -21.14
N GLY A 63 10.56 -11.46 -20.51
CA GLY A 63 11.97 -11.82 -20.61
C GLY A 63 12.52 -12.41 -19.31
N PRO A 64 13.85 -12.59 -19.21
CA PRO A 64 14.48 -13.01 -17.97
C PRO A 64 14.22 -11.99 -16.84
N ILE A 65 14.14 -12.49 -15.61
CA ILE A 65 14.03 -11.64 -14.42
C ILE A 65 15.38 -10.96 -14.21
N MET A 66 15.41 -9.64 -14.45
CA MET A 66 16.63 -8.85 -14.29
C MET A 66 16.96 -8.60 -12.82
N TYR A 67 15.92 -8.41 -11.99
CA TYR A 67 16.08 -8.04 -10.59
C TYR A 67 14.78 -8.21 -9.80
N THR A 68 14.89 -8.74 -8.57
CA THR A 68 13.79 -8.83 -7.61
C THR A 68 14.16 -8.11 -6.32
N LYS A 69 13.22 -7.31 -5.79
CA LYS A 69 13.40 -6.54 -4.55
C LYS A 69 12.21 -6.72 -3.63
N THR A 70 12.50 -7.02 -2.37
CA THR A 70 11.52 -7.02 -1.28
C THR A 70 11.29 -5.60 -0.74
N CYS A 71 10.07 -5.26 -0.33
CA CYS A 71 9.72 -3.98 0.27
C CYS A 71 8.80 -4.20 1.49
N LEU A 72 8.48 -3.14 2.22
CA LEU A 72 7.56 -3.15 3.36
C LEU A 72 6.45 -2.12 3.14
N TYR A 73 5.25 -2.48 3.57
CA TYR A 73 4.16 -1.55 3.81
C TYR A 73 3.87 -1.47 5.30
N THR A 74 3.58 -0.27 5.77
CA THR A 74 2.91 -0.02 7.05
C THR A 74 1.48 0.37 6.71
N MET A 75 0.54 -0.54 6.97
CA MET A 75 -0.85 -0.43 6.54
C MET A 75 -1.75 -0.06 7.72
N THR A 76 -2.74 0.80 7.47
CA THR A 76 -3.92 0.93 8.32
C THR A 76 -5.02 -0.01 7.80
N PRO A 77 -5.97 -0.45 8.64
CA PRO A 77 -7.07 -1.32 8.22
C PRO A 77 -7.91 -0.78 7.05
N ASP A 78 -8.08 0.55 6.99
CA ASP A 78 -8.80 1.24 5.92
C ASP A 78 -7.90 1.74 4.77
N ARG A 79 -6.59 1.48 4.85
CA ARG A 79 -5.57 1.96 3.89
C ARG A 79 -5.51 3.49 3.71
N HIS A 80 -6.13 4.28 4.57
CA HIS A 80 -5.98 5.73 4.59
C HIS A 80 -4.74 6.16 5.37
N PHE A 81 -4.21 7.33 5.05
CA PHE A 81 -3.09 7.89 5.81
C PHE A 81 -3.46 8.10 7.28
N VAL A 82 -2.44 8.19 8.13
CA VAL A 82 -2.59 8.81 9.45
C VAL A 82 -1.71 10.03 9.46
N ILE A 83 -2.27 11.21 9.67
CA ILE A 83 -1.54 12.47 9.76
C ILE A 83 -2.07 13.18 11.00
N ASP A 84 -1.28 13.19 12.07
CA ASP A 84 -1.76 13.69 13.35
C ASP A 84 -0.63 14.18 14.26
N LYS A 85 -1.03 14.74 15.41
CA LYS A 85 -0.16 15.18 16.49
C LYS A 85 -0.27 14.25 17.70
N CYS A 86 0.65 14.41 18.64
CA CYS A 86 0.65 13.70 19.92
C CYS A 86 0.46 14.63 21.13
N ASP A 87 -0.17 15.79 20.92
CA ASP A 87 -0.41 16.80 21.95
C ASP A 87 -1.30 16.29 23.08
N LYS A 88 -2.33 15.51 22.75
CA LYS A 88 -3.22 14.84 23.72
C LYS A 88 -2.50 13.80 24.59
N GLU A 89 -1.34 13.30 24.16
CA GLU A 89 -0.50 12.36 24.91
C GLU A 89 0.64 13.05 25.67
N GLY A 90 0.66 14.39 25.70
CA GLY A 90 1.67 15.18 26.39
C GLY A 90 2.91 15.53 25.56
N TRP A 91 2.89 15.23 24.26
CA TRP A 91 4.00 15.50 23.33
C TRP A 91 3.58 16.58 22.33
N SER A 92 3.56 17.84 22.77
CA SER A 92 3.09 18.98 21.97
C SER A 92 3.83 19.19 20.66
N ASP A 93 5.09 18.77 20.61
CA ASP A 93 6.00 19.05 19.49
C ASP A 93 6.17 17.83 18.56
N VAL A 94 5.40 16.77 18.78
CA VAL A 94 5.46 15.54 17.98
C VAL A 94 4.30 15.49 17.01
N ILE A 95 4.64 15.44 15.73
CA ILE A 95 3.72 15.16 14.62
C ILE A 95 4.19 13.90 13.89
N PHE A 96 3.26 13.14 13.29
CA PHE A 96 3.62 11.92 12.59
C PHE A 96 2.74 11.67 11.36
N CYS A 97 3.28 10.87 10.43
CA CYS A 97 2.60 10.47 9.21
C CYS A 97 2.80 8.97 8.96
N CYS A 98 1.70 8.22 8.80
CA CYS A 98 1.70 6.86 8.26
C CYS A 98 1.20 6.85 6.81
N GLY A 99 2.02 6.32 5.91
CA GLY A 99 1.77 6.39 4.46
C GLY A 99 0.92 5.27 3.85
N ALA A 100 0.41 4.34 4.66
CA ALA A 100 -0.51 3.28 4.27
C ALA A 100 -0.13 2.48 2.99
N GLY A 101 1.17 2.32 2.72
CA GLY A 101 1.68 1.59 1.56
C GLY A 101 1.56 2.29 0.20
N HIS A 102 1.02 3.52 0.14
CA HIS A 102 0.76 4.19 -1.15
C HIS A 102 1.12 5.69 -1.19
N ALA A 103 1.75 6.21 -0.12
CA ALA A 103 2.12 7.61 0.04
C ALA A 103 3.16 8.16 -0.95
N PHE A 104 3.93 7.33 -1.65
CA PHE A 104 5.04 7.82 -2.49
C PHE A 104 4.59 8.86 -3.53
N LYS A 105 3.43 8.65 -4.17
CA LYS A 105 2.87 9.60 -5.15
C LYS A 105 2.42 10.94 -4.53
N PHE A 106 2.28 10.98 -3.21
CA PHE A 106 1.89 12.17 -2.43
C PHE A 106 3.05 12.72 -1.59
N ALA A 107 4.27 12.16 -1.70
CA ALA A 107 5.37 12.49 -0.79
C ALA A 107 5.69 13.99 -0.73
N CYS A 108 5.65 14.69 -1.87
CA CYS A 108 5.85 16.14 -1.90
C CYS A 108 4.75 16.91 -1.14
N LEU A 109 3.49 16.53 -1.33
CA LEU A 109 2.35 17.16 -0.66
C LEU A 109 2.35 16.84 0.84
N LEU A 110 2.56 15.58 1.21
CA LEU A 110 2.68 15.17 2.61
C LEU A 110 3.85 15.87 3.29
N GLY A 111 5.00 16.01 2.62
CA GLY A 111 6.13 16.79 3.14
C GLY A 111 5.76 18.25 3.42
N LYS A 112 5.02 18.90 2.51
CA LYS A 112 4.51 20.26 2.71
C LYS A 112 3.52 20.35 3.88
N ILE A 113 2.57 19.43 3.97
CA ILE A 113 1.60 19.35 5.07
C ILE A 113 2.34 19.22 6.41
N MET A 114 3.28 18.27 6.49
CA MET A 114 4.05 18.02 7.71
C MET A 114 4.92 19.22 8.08
N SER A 115 5.52 19.93 7.10
CA SER A 115 6.31 21.14 7.41
C SER A 115 5.45 22.29 7.93
N GLU A 116 4.27 22.52 7.34
CA GLU A 116 3.33 23.54 7.82
C GLU A 116 2.85 23.20 9.24
N MET A 117 2.50 21.94 9.50
CA MET A 117 2.13 21.50 10.84
C MET A 117 3.23 21.68 11.87
N ALA A 118 4.49 21.46 11.49
CA ALA A 118 5.65 21.62 12.38
C ALA A 118 5.98 23.08 12.67
N ILE A 119 5.88 23.97 11.68
CA ILE A 119 6.28 25.38 11.79
C ILE A 119 5.13 26.24 12.31
N ASP A 120 3.94 26.08 11.72
CA ASP A 120 2.79 26.96 11.93
C ASP A 120 1.73 26.34 12.86
N GLY A 121 1.91 25.07 13.25
CA GLY A 121 0.95 24.33 14.06
C GLY A 121 -0.33 23.95 13.31
N LYS A 122 -0.43 24.22 12.00
CA LYS A 122 -1.59 23.91 11.17
C LYS A 122 -1.18 23.77 9.71
N THR A 123 -2.05 23.22 8.89
CA THR A 123 -1.88 23.19 7.42
C THR A 123 -3.11 23.78 6.75
N GLN A 124 -2.96 24.28 5.52
CA GLN A 124 -4.07 24.76 4.70
C GLN A 124 -4.90 23.63 4.08
N TYR A 125 -4.37 22.40 4.04
CA TYR A 125 -5.04 21.24 3.44
C TYR A 125 -5.98 20.58 4.44
N ASP A 126 -7.14 20.10 3.95
CA ASP A 126 -8.05 19.30 4.77
C ASP A 126 -7.48 17.89 4.98
N ILE A 127 -7.10 17.62 6.23
CA ILE A 127 -6.58 16.32 6.68
C ILE A 127 -7.46 15.68 7.75
N ALA A 128 -8.69 16.19 7.96
CA ALA A 128 -9.56 15.72 9.06
C ALA A 128 -9.85 14.22 8.96
N GLY A 129 -10.01 13.68 7.74
CA GLY A 129 -10.21 12.25 7.49
C GLY A 129 -9.01 11.36 7.82
N PHE A 130 -7.82 11.93 8.02
CA PHE A 130 -6.58 11.20 8.33
C PHE A 130 -6.21 11.22 9.81
N THR A 131 -7.11 11.67 10.69
CA THR A 131 -6.88 11.59 12.13
C THR A 131 -6.68 10.15 12.61
N ARG A 132 -5.86 9.97 13.64
CA ARG A 132 -5.67 8.70 14.34
C ARG A 132 -6.87 8.28 15.20
N TYR A 133 -7.83 9.18 15.42
CA TYR A 133 -9.01 8.94 16.26
C TYR A 133 -10.21 8.40 15.49
N ARG A 134 -10.06 8.12 14.19
CA ARG A 134 -11.11 7.50 13.38
C ARG A 134 -11.26 6.02 13.72
N GLU A 135 -12.45 5.49 13.47
CA GLU A 135 -12.86 4.12 13.81
C GLU A 135 -11.86 3.06 13.33
N ALA A 136 -11.37 3.18 12.08
CA ALA A 136 -10.42 2.24 11.49
C ALA A 136 -9.07 2.11 12.22
N ILE A 137 -8.72 3.05 13.10
CA ILE A 137 -7.50 3.01 13.91
C ILE A 137 -7.81 2.65 15.35
N THR A 138 -8.96 3.08 15.87
CA THR A 138 -9.30 2.94 17.29
C THR A 138 -10.05 1.65 17.61
N ASP A 139 -10.83 1.11 16.67
CA ASP A 139 -11.51 -0.18 16.87
C ASP A 139 -10.57 -1.33 16.52
N PRO A 140 -10.16 -2.17 17.50
CA PRO A 140 -9.31 -3.33 17.23
C PRO A 140 -9.98 -4.39 16.35
N ASN A 141 -11.31 -4.32 16.15
CA ASN A 141 -12.07 -5.25 15.33
C ASN A 141 -12.36 -4.73 13.92
N TYR A 142 -11.86 -3.54 13.55
CA TYR A 142 -12.12 -2.98 12.23
C TYR A 142 -11.53 -3.89 11.13
N PRO A 143 -12.32 -4.29 10.11
CA PRO A 143 -11.86 -5.20 9.07
C PRO A 143 -10.87 -4.52 8.11
N ASN A 144 -9.99 -5.29 7.49
CA ASN A 144 -9.13 -4.77 6.43
C ASN A 144 -9.96 -4.51 5.15
N ASP A 145 -10.07 -3.25 4.72
CA ASP A 145 -10.92 -2.81 3.60
C ASP A 145 -10.15 -2.49 2.31
N PHE A 146 -9.04 -3.19 2.07
CA PHE A 146 -8.15 -2.89 0.94
C PHE A 146 -7.76 -4.09 0.07
N GLN A 147 -8.45 -5.22 0.22
CA GLN A 147 -8.27 -6.42 -0.62
C GLN A 147 -9.41 -6.54 -1.64
N TRP A 148 -9.49 -5.59 -2.58
CA TRP A 148 -10.64 -5.46 -3.47
C TRP A 148 -10.87 -6.67 -4.37
N GLY A 149 -9.81 -7.27 -4.91
CA GLY A 149 -9.91 -8.50 -5.71
C GLY A 149 -10.60 -9.65 -4.96
N LYS A 150 -10.21 -9.85 -3.70
CA LYS A 150 -10.78 -10.87 -2.81
C LYS A 150 -12.24 -10.55 -2.47
N GLN A 151 -12.55 -9.29 -2.12
CA GLN A 151 -13.91 -8.86 -1.82
C GLN A 151 -14.85 -9.06 -3.03
N ILE A 152 -14.42 -8.71 -4.24
CA ILE A 152 -15.18 -8.92 -5.48
C ILE A 152 -15.44 -10.42 -5.72
N ALA A 153 -14.43 -11.26 -5.50
CA ALA A 153 -14.54 -12.70 -5.66
C ALA A 153 -15.52 -13.33 -4.66
N GLU A 154 -15.49 -12.89 -3.40
CA GLU A 154 -16.39 -13.32 -2.34
C GLU A 154 -17.85 -12.91 -2.65
N GLN A 155 -18.07 -11.65 -3.04
CA GLN A 155 -19.39 -11.15 -3.43
C GLN A 155 -19.97 -11.88 -4.65
N ALA A 156 -19.14 -12.21 -5.65
CA ALA A 156 -19.57 -12.97 -6.82
C ALA A 156 -19.94 -14.42 -6.46
N ALA A 157 -19.19 -15.04 -5.55
CA ALA A 157 -19.48 -16.40 -5.07
C ALA A 157 -20.79 -16.47 -4.29
N ASP A 158 -21.14 -15.45 -3.51
CA ASP A 158 -22.39 -15.42 -2.75
C ASP A 158 -23.61 -15.16 -3.64
N ARG A 159 -23.46 -14.38 -4.71
CA ARG A 159 -24.53 -14.22 -5.72
C ARG A 159 -24.80 -15.49 -6.53
N ALA A 160 -23.80 -16.33 -6.71
CA ALA A 160 -23.94 -17.61 -7.42
C ALA A 160 -24.62 -18.72 -6.57
N LYS A 161 -24.85 -18.47 -5.28
CA LYS A 161 -25.55 -19.38 -4.35
C LYS A 161 -27.04 -19.02 -4.19
N LEU A 162 -27.50 -17.92 -4.78
CA LEU A 162 -28.91 -17.49 -4.84
C LEU A 162 -29.54 -17.96 -6.15
#